data_AF-A0A9X2IAA0-F1
#
_entry.id   AF-A0A9X2IAA0-F1
#
_cell.length_a   1.000
_cell.length_b   1.000
_cell.length_c   1.000
_cell.angle_alpha   90.00
_cell.angle_beta   90.00
_cell.angle_gamma   90.00
#
_symmetry.space_group_name_H-M   'P 1'
#
loop_
_entity.id
_entity.type
_entity.pdbx_description
1 polymer ?
#
loop_
_entity_poly.entity_id
_entity_poly.type
_entity_poly.pdbx_seq_one_letter_code
_entity_poly.pdbx_strand_id
1 'polypeptide(L)'
;MTLIEFNQFLLRNSHVTGRVVSNVFENKPSSIKPFFFQRYQSTSDPFYRASSIVSAPICLAVVAVEFAGASILYAIKSALDLATLNPGQAKENGGGAIKLLMAMTAALCIAILSPLINALDLIGGGVNTLLSPDSHVGNYSTLSF
;
A
#
# COMPACT_ATOMS: atom_id res chain seq x y z
N MET A 1 -1.26 -16.55 11.21
CA MET A 1 -1.12 -15.26 10.53
C MET A 1 -1.20 -14.15 11.56
N THR A 2 -0.15 -13.34 11.70
CA THR A 2 -0.14 -12.19 12.63
C THR A 2 -0.81 -10.96 12.02
N LEU A 3 -1.17 -9.96 12.84
CA LEU A 3 -1.74 -8.69 12.34
C LEU A 3 -0.79 -7.97 11.37
N ILE A 4 0.52 -8.06 11.61
CA ILE A 4 1.54 -7.49 10.73
C ILE A 4 1.55 -8.21 9.38
N GLU A 5 1.48 -9.55 9.38
CA GLU A 5 1.39 -10.34 8.14
C GLU A 5 0.10 -10.05 7.37
N PHE A 6 -1.02 -9.83 8.08
CA PHE A 6 -2.30 -9.49 7.47
C PHE A 6 -2.27 -8.10 6.81
N ASN A 7 -1.73 -7.09 7.50
CA ASN A 7 -1.58 -5.76 6.92
C ASN A 7 -0.61 -5.73 5.74
N GLN A 8 0.49 -6.50 5.80
CA GLN A 8 1.37 -6.67 4.64
C GLN A 8 0.66 -7.36 3.47
N PHE A 9 -0.20 -8.34 3.75
CA PHE A 9 -1.01 -8.97 2.72
C PHE A 9 -1.97 -7.96 2.07
N LEU A 10 -2.67 -7.14 2.84
CA LEU A 10 -3.58 -6.11 2.30
C LEU A 10 -2.82 -5.07 1.45
N LEU A 11 -1.66 -4.61 1.91
CA LEU A 11 -0.82 -3.68 1.15
C LEU A 11 -0.28 -4.32 -0.14
N ARG A 12 0.13 -5.59 -0.12
CA ARG A 12 0.59 -6.30 -1.34
C ARG A 12 -0.52 -6.41 -2.39
N ASN A 13 -1.77 -6.62 -1.97
CA ASN A 13 -2.93 -6.67 -2.86
C ASN A 13 -3.40 -5.27 -3.34
N SER A 14 -2.79 -4.19 -2.83
CA SER A 14 -3.06 -2.81 -3.25
C SER A 14 -2.07 -2.28 -4.30
N HIS A 15 -1.25 -3.17 -4.88
CA HIS A 15 -0.26 -2.89 -5.93
C HIS A 15 0.61 -1.64 -5.67
N VAL A 16 0.73 -0.72 -6.62
CA VAL A 16 1.58 0.47 -6.51
C VAL A 16 1.18 1.34 -5.34
N THR A 17 -0.12 1.52 -5.10
CA THR A 17 -0.60 2.28 -3.94
C THR A 17 -0.09 1.65 -2.64
N GLY A 18 -0.18 0.33 -2.50
CA GLY A 18 0.34 -0.37 -1.33
C GLY A 18 1.86 -0.24 -1.14
N ARG A 19 2.63 -0.23 -2.22
CA ARG A 19 4.09 -0.01 -2.18
C ARG A 19 4.45 1.42 -1.74
N VAL A 20 3.73 2.42 -2.23
CA VAL A 20 3.90 3.83 -1.82
C VAL A 20 3.59 3.98 -0.34
N VAL A 21 2.46 3.44 0.11
CA VAL A 21 2.04 3.45 1.51
C VAL A 21 3.08 2.77 2.40
N SER A 22 3.54 1.57 2.04
CA SER A 22 4.54 0.81 2.80
C SER A 22 5.87 1.58 2.94
N ASN A 23 6.34 2.26 1.89
CA ASN A 23 7.58 3.04 1.98
C ASN A 23 7.45 4.25 2.90
N VAL A 24 6.29 4.93 2.89
CA VAL A 24 6.03 6.07 3.78
C VAL A 24 6.01 5.61 5.23
N PHE A 25 5.39 4.46 5.51
CA PHE A 25 5.32 3.92 6.88
C PHE A 25 6.64 3.32 7.38
N GLU A 26 7.42 2.69 6.51
CA GLU A 26 8.68 2.02 6.90
C GLU A 26 9.91 2.96 6.86
N ASN A 27 9.76 4.22 6.45
CA ASN A 27 10.86 5.19 6.28
C ASN A 27 12.06 4.61 5.48
N LYS A 28 11.79 3.64 4.60
CA LYS A 28 12.85 3.01 3.81
C LYS A 28 13.29 3.99 2.73
N PRO A 29 14.61 4.24 2.55
CA PRO A 29 15.09 5.02 1.43
C PRO A 29 14.60 4.33 0.16
N SER A 30 13.86 5.07 -0.66
CA SER A 30 13.28 4.57 -1.90
C SER A 30 14.38 3.94 -2.74
N SER A 31 14.38 2.61 -2.84
CA SER A 31 15.24 1.90 -3.78
C SER A 31 15.04 2.53 -5.16
N ILE A 32 16.15 2.81 -5.88
CA ILE A 32 16.22 3.60 -7.12
C ILE A 32 15.37 3.01 -8.29
N LYS A 33 14.66 1.90 -8.06
CA LYS A 33 13.75 1.32 -9.05
C LYS A 33 12.48 2.16 -9.19
N PRO A 34 12.01 2.44 -10.42
CA PRO A 34 10.75 3.15 -10.63
C PRO A 34 9.60 2.35 -10.01
N PHE A 35 8.90 2.97 -9.04
CA PHE A 35 7.72 2.38 -8.40
C PHE A 35 6.51 2.33 -9.33
N PHE A 36 6.47 3.25 -10.29
CA PHE A 36 5.40 3.45 -11.26
C PHE A 36 5.84 2.99 -12.65
N PHE A 37 4.86 2.60 -13.46
CA PHE A 37 4.97 2.30 -14.89
C PHE A 37 5.97 1.19 -15.21
N GLN A 38 6.10 0.22 -14.31
CA GLN A 38 6.93 -0.96 -14.56
C GLN A 38 6.36 -1.74 -15.75
N ARG A 39 7.22 -2.26 -16.63
CA ARG A 39 6.80 -3.14 -17.73
C ARG A 39 6.08 -4.38 -17.17
N TYR A 40 5.16 -4.93 -17.95
CA TYR A 40 4.57 -6.24 -17.68
C TYR A 40 5.64 -7.32 -17.84
N GLN A 41 5.78 -8.17 -16.83
CA GLN A 41 6.70 -9.31 -16.79
C GLN A 41 6.03 -10.63 -17.18
N SER A 42 4.70 -10.66 -17.21
CA SER A 42 3.89 -11.84 -17.56
C SER A 42 2.63 -11.43 -18.30
N THR A 43 2.05 -12.36 -19.07
CA THR A 43 0.73 -12.21 -19.70
C THR A 43 -0.42 -12.05 -18.69
N SER A 44 -0.20 -12.44 -17.43
CA SER A 44 -1.16 -12.26 -16.33
C SER A 44 -1.06 -10.91 -15.61
N ASP A 45 0.05 -10.17 -15.78
CA ASP A 45 0.26 -8.88 -15.11
C ASP A 45 -0.80 -7.81 -15.40
N PRO A 46 -1.30 -7.65 -16.65
CA PRO A 46 -2.34 -6.66 -16.93
C PRO A 46 -3.62 -6.94 -16.14
N PHE A 47 -4.01 -8.21 -16.03
CA PHE A 47 -5.19 -8.62 -15.27
C PHE A 47 -5.00 -8.40 -13.77
N TYR A 48 -3.81 -8.72 -13.25
CA TYR A 48 -3.48 -8.45 -11.86
C TYR A 48 -3.53 -6.95 -11.55
N ARG A 49 -2.93 -6.10 -12.39
CA ARG A 49 -2.97 -4.64 -12.23
C ARG A 49 -4.37 -4.06 -12.40
N ALA A 50 -5.18 -4.58 -13.33
CA ALA A 50 -6.57 -4.19 -13.46
C ALA A 50 -7.39 -4.57 -12.22
N SER A 51 -7.18 -5.77 -11.66
CA SER A 51 -7.84 -6.19 -10.41
C SER A 51 -7.48 -5.27 -9.24
N SER A 52 -6.25 -4.74 -9.23
CA SER A 52 -5.77 -3.81 -8.19
C SER A 52 -6.48 -2.45 -8.16
N ILE A 53 -7.15 -2.06 -9.24
CA ILE A 53 -7.99 -0.85 -9.27
C ILE A 53 -9.18 -1.01 -8.32
N VAL A 54 -9.71 -2.23 -8.19
CA VAL A 54 -10.87 -2.55 -7.35
C VAL A 54 -10.46 -3.10 -5.99
N SER A 55 -9.41 -3.94 -5.91
CA SER A 55 -8.99 -4.53 -4.64
C SER A 55 -8.28 -3.53 -3.72
N ALA A 56 -7.52 -2.57 -4.26
CA ALA A 56 -6.81 -1.57 -3.46
C ALA A 56 -7.71 -0.72 -2.54
N PRO A 57 -8.83 -0.12 -3.00
CA PRO A 57 -9.70 0.65 -2.13
C PRO A 57 -10.32 -0.23 -1.03
N ILE A 58 -10.65 -1.50 -1.33
CA ILE A 58 -11.19 -2.46 -0.36
C ILE A 58 -10.14 -2.79 0.71
N CYS A 59 -8.92 -3.11 0.29
CA CYS A 59 -7.82 -3.42 1.20
C CYS A 59 -7.46 -2.23 2.09
N LEU A 60 -7.41 -1.01 1.53
CA LEU A 60 -7.13 0.20 2.30
C LEU A 60 -8.28 0.59 3.24
N ALA A 61 -9.53 0.31 2.88
CA ALA A 61 -10.66 0.49 3.77
C ALA A 61 -10.58 -0.42 5.00
N VAL A 62 -10.15 -1.69 4.83
CA VAL A 62 -9.91 -2.61 5.95
C VAL A 62 -8.83 -2.05 6.88
N VAL A 63 -7.71 -1.57 6.33
CA VAL A 63 -6.64 -0.91 7.12
C VAL A 63 -7.17 0.33 7.86
N ALA A 64 -8.03 1.12 7.23
CA ALA A 64 -8.64 2.30 7.88
C ALA A 64 -9.53 1.91 9.06
N VAL A 65 -10.30 0.81 8.94
CA VAL A 65 -11.12 0.28 10.04
C VAL A 65 -10.24 -0.19 11.20
N GLU A 66 -9.09 -0.82 10.93
CA GLU A 66 -8.14 -1.20 11.98
C GLU A 66 -7.61 0.03 12.74
N PHE A 67 -7.21 1.08 12.02
CA PHE A 67 -6.77 2.33 12.66
C PHE A 67 -7.89 3.00 13.46
N ALA A 68 -9.14 2.95 12.98
CA ALA A 68 -10.29 3.44 13.73
C ALA A 68 -10.48 2.67 15.05
N GLY A 69 -10.45 1.34 15.00
CA GLY A 69 -10.57 0.48 16.18
C GLY A 69 -9.45 0.72 17.18
N ALA A 70 -8.20 0.79 16.70
CA ALA A 70 -7.05 1.10 17.54
C ALA A 70 -7.15 2.50 18.17
N SER A 71 -7.60 3.51 17.41
CA SER A 71 -7.82 4.87 17.91
C SER A 71 -8.83 4.90 19.07
N ILE A 72 -9.95 4.19 18.94
CA ILE A 72 -10.96 4.06 19.99
C ILE A 72 -10.36 3.40 21.24
N LEU A 73 -9.59 2.32 21.10
CA LEU A 73 -8.94 1.66 22.24
C LEU A 73 -7.98 2.59 22.98
N TYR A 74 -7.18 3.38 22.24
CA TYR A 74 -6.28 4.37 22.83
C TYR A 74 -7.04 5.52 23.50
N ALA A 75 -8.18 5.95 22.93
CA ALA A 75 -9.04 6.95 23.55
C ALA A 75 -9.66 6.45 24.86
N ILE A 76 -10.13 5.20 24.90
CA ILE A 76 -10.63 4.56 26.13
C ILE A 76 -9.51 4.47 27.18
N LYS A 77 -8.31 4.01 26.80
CA LYS A 77 -7.16 3.97 27.70
C LYS A 77 -6.81 5.35 28.25
N SER A 78 -6.78 6.36 27.39
CA SER A 78 -6.55 7.76 27.81
C SER A 78 -7.57 8.23 28.85
N ALA A 79 -8.85 7.92 28.65
CA ALA A 79 -9.91 8.27 29.61
C ALA A 79 -9.77 7.52 30.95
N LEU A 80 -9.40 6.24 30.91
CA LEU A 80 -9.12 5.44 32.11
C LEU A 80 -7.91 5.98 32.88
N ASP A 81 -6.82 6.32 32.19
CA ASP A 81 -5.62 6.89 32.80
C ASP A 81 -5.95 8.23 33.47
N LEU A 82 -6.80 9.04 32.84
CA LEU A 82 -7.29 10.30 33.42
C LEU A 82 -8.12 10.04 34.70
N ALA A 83 -8.98 9.03 34.69
CA ALA A 83 -9.78 8.62 35.85
C ALA A 83 -8.91 8.07 37.00
N THR A 84 -7.79 7.43 36.68
CA THR A 84 -6.79 6.96 37.67
C THR A 84 -5.76 8.02 38.07
N LEU A 85 -5.97 9.29 37.69
CA LEU A 85 -5.08 10.42 38.00
C LEU A 85 -3.66 10.25 37.47
N ASN A 86 -3.50 9.56 36.33
CA ASN A 86 -2.22 9.43 35.62
C ASN A 86 -2.20 10.28 34.33
N PRO A 87 -2.02 11.60 34.43
CA PRO A 87 -2.12 12.51 33.29
C PRO A 87 -1.00 12.31 32.25
N GLY A 88 0.14 11.77 32.66
CA GLY A 88 1.26 11.47 31.75
C GLY A 88 0.86 10.39 30.74
N GLN A 89 0.39 9.25 31.25
CA GLN A 89 -0.09 8.16 30.40
C GLN A 89 -1.34 8.53 29.60
N ALA A 90 -2.25 9.29 30.22
CA ALA A 90 -3.44 9.79 29.53
C ALA A 90 -3.09 10.63 28.30
N LYS A 91 -2.07 11.50 28.41
CA LYS A 91 -1.59 12.34 27.30
C LYS A 91 -0.95 11.52 26.19
N GLU A 92 -0.12 10.52 26.53
CA GLU A 92 0.50 9.63 25.55
C GLU A 92 -0.56 8.82 24.80
N ASN A 93 -1.49 8.21 25.52
CA ASN A 93 -2.57 7.42 24.93
C ASN A 93 -3.53 8.28 24.09
N GLY A 94 -3.84 9.51 24.54
CA GLY A 94 -4.64 10.46 23.78
C GLY A 94 -3.93 10.92 22.50
N GLY A 95 -2.62 11.19 22.58
CA GLY A 95 -1.80 11.48 21.40
C GLY A 95 -1.74 10.30 20.42
N GLY A 96 -1.67 9.07 20.92
CA GLY A 96 -1.77 7.85 20.13
C GLY A 96 -3.10 7.74 19.39
N ALA A 97 -4.21 8.00 20.08
CA ALA A 97 -5.55 7.99 19.47
C ALA A 97 -5.67 8.99 18.31
N ILE A 98 -5.16 10.21 18.48
CA ILE A 98 -5.18 11.26 17.45
C ILE A 98 -4.31 10.87 16.25
N LYS A 99 -3.10 10.36 16.48
CA LYS A 99 -2.21 9.90 15.39
C LYS A 99 -2.88 8.81 14.56
N LEU A 100 -3.54 7.85 15.21
CA LEU A 100 -4.26 6.77 14.53
C LEU A 100 -5.49 7.27 13.77
N LEU A 101 -6.19 8.29 14.29
CA LEU A 101 -7.30 8.93 13.58
C LEU A 101 -6.82 9.67 12.32
N MET A 102 -5.68 10.36 12.40
CA MET A 102 -5.04 10.98 11.23
C MET A 102 -4.59 9.91 10.22
N ALA A 103 -4.02 8.80 10.68
CA ALA A 103 -3.62 7.69 9.82
C ALA A 103 -4.83 7.03 9.12
N MET A 104 -5.96 6.85 9.83
CA MET A 104 -7.23 6.40 9.25
C MET A 104 -7.69 7.35 8.14
N THR A 105 -7.68 8.66 8.40
CA THR A 105 -8.11 9.67 7.43
C THR A 105 -7.22 9.64 6.18
N ALA A 106 -5.91 9.56 6.36
CA ALA A 106 -4.95 9.41 5.27
C ALA A 106 -5.20 8.11 4.47
N ALA A 107 -5.42 6.99 5.15
CA ALA A 107 -5.73 5.71 4.50
C ALA A 107 -7.01 5.77 3.65
N LEU A 108 -8.05 6.46 4.12
CA LEU A 108 -9.29 6.68 3.35
C LEU A 108 -9.07 7.59 2.13
N CYS A 109 -8.33 8.69 2.28
CA CYS A 109 -7.97 9.55 1.16
C CYS A 109 -7.19 8.77 0.09
N ILE A 110 -6.23 7.95 0.52
CA ILE A 110 -5.45 7.09 -0.37
C ILE A 110 -6.33 6.01 -1.00
N ALA A 111 -7.30 5.45 -0.28
CA ALA A 111 -8.26 4.49 -0.81
C ALA A 111 -9.06 5.10 -1.98
N ILE A 112 -9.52 6.34 -1.84
CA ILE A 112 -10.25 7.07 -2.88
C ILE A 112 -9.35 7.35 -4.10
N LEU A 113 -8.09 7.69 -3.88
CA LEU A 113 -7.12 7.97 -4.95
C LEU A 113 -6.53 6.70 -5.59
N SER A 114 -6.61 5.55 -4.91
CA SER A 114 -5.98 4.30 -5.33
C SER A 114 -6.42 3.78 -6.70
N PRO A 115 -7.70 3.88 -7.12
CA PRO A 115 -8.11 3.45 -8.46
C PRO A 115 -7.43 4.26 -9.55
N LEU A 116 -7.31 5.59 -9.35
CA LEU A 116 -6.62 6.48 -10.30
C LEU A 116 -5.13 6.16 -10.37
N ILE A 117 -4.48 5.99 -9.22
CA ILE A 117 -3.06 5.66 -9.13
C ILE A 117 -2.75 4.33 -9.84
N ASN A 118 -3.55 3.30 -9.56
CA ASN A 118 -3.37 1.98 -10.16
C ASN A 118 -3.77 1.95 -11.65
N ALA A 119 -4.73 2.76 -12.08
CA ALA A 119 -5.08 2.90 -13.50
C ALA A 119 -3.96 3.58 -14.30
N LEU A 120 -3.38 4.65 -13.76
CA LEU A 120 -2.21 5.30 -14.38
C LEU A 120 -1.05 4.31 -14.49
N ASP A 121 -0.76 3.56 -13.43
CA ASP A 121 0.30 2.54 -13.44
C ASP A 121 0.04 1.42 -14.46
N LEU A 122 -1.21 0.98 -14.59
CA LEU A 122 -1.61 0.01 -15.60
C LEU A 122 -1.32 0.56 -17.01
N ILE A 123 -1.78 1.77 -17.32
CA ILE A 123 -1.62 2.39 -18.65
C ILE A 123 -0.14 2.61 -18.97
N GLY A 124 0.61 3.27 -18.07
CA GLY A 124 2.02 3.56 -18.33
C GLY A 124 2.89 2.30 -18.32
N GLY A 125 2.54 1.27 -17.56
CA GLY A 125 3.17 -0.05 -17.65
C GLY A 125 2.96 -0.69 -19.03
N GLY A 126 1.75 -0.59 -19.58
CA GLY A 126 1.43 -1.07 -20.93
C GLY A 126 2.18 -0.29 -22.01
N VAL A 127 2.22 1.04 -21.92
CA VAL A 127 2.99 1.90 -22.83
C VAL A 127 4.48 1.54 -22.78
N ASN A 128 5.06 1.36 -21.59
CA ASN A 128 6.47 1.00 -21.45
C ASN A 128 6.79 -0.42 -21.95
N THR A 129 5.83 -1.35 -21.91
CA THR A 129 5.98 -2.67 -22.52
C THR A 129 5.94 -2.57 -24.05
N LEU A 130 5.08 -1.72 -24.62
CA LEU A 130 4.98 -1.55 -26.07
C LEU A 130 6.13 -0.74 -26.69
N LEU A 131 6.63 0.28 -25.98
CA LEU A 131 7.76 1.11 -26.42
C LEU A 131 9.12 0.44 -26.23
N SER A 132 9.15 -0.72 -25.59
CA SER A 132 10.36 -1.52 -25.43
C SER A 132 10.03 -2.98 -25.68
N PRO A 133 9.71 -3.34 -26.94
CA PRO A 133 9.61 -4.74 -27.32
C PRO A 133 11.00 -5.35 -27.07
N ASP A 134 11.07 -6.37 -26.23
CA ASP A 134 12.33 -6.83 -25.65
C ASP A 134 13.44 -7.06 -26.69
N SER A 135 14.65 -6.67 -26.30
CA SER A 135 15.94 -7.21 -26.74
C SER A 135 16.11 -8.70 -26.38
N HIS A 136 15.07 -9.50 -26.56
CA HIS A 136 15.07 -10.97 -26.52
C HIS A 136 15.06 -11.57 -27.94
N VAL A 137 15.84 -10.97 -28.85
CA VAL A 137 16.31 -11.64 -30.07
C VAL A 137 17.81 -11.88 -29.90
N GLY A 138 18.15 -12.95 -29.20
CA GLY A 138 19.53 -13.35 -28.94
C GLY A 138 19.65 -14.85 -28.75
N ASN A 139 20.14 -15.51 -29.79
CA ASN A 139 20.71 -16.87 -29.84
C ASN A 139 19.77 -18.06 -30.08
N TYR A 140 19.32 -18.22 -31.33
CA TYR A 140 19.34 -19.52 -32.00
C TYR A 140 19.86 -19.36 -33.44
N SER A 141 21.14 -18.97 -33.56
CA SER A 141 21.87 -18.93 -34.83
C SER A 141 23.21 -19.64 -34.68
N THR A 142 23.21 -20.92 -34.31
CA THR A 142 24.34 -21.84 -34.51
C THR A 142 23.87 -23.30 -34.48
N LEU A 143 23.14 -23.71 -35.51
CA LEU A 143 23.18 -25.09 -35.99
C LEU A 143 23.28 -25.05 -37.51
N SER A 144 24.49 -24.78 -37.98
CA SER A 144 24.93 -25.09 -39.34
C SER A 144 25.73 -26.38 -39.28
N PHE A 145 25.21 -27.39 -40.00
CA PHE A 145 25.75 -28.66 -40.47
C PHE A 145 27.09 -29.15 -39.91
#